data_AF-A0A967A7Q6-F1
#
_entry.id   AF-A0A967A7Q6-F1
#
_cell.length_a   1.000
_cell.length_b   1.000
_cell.length_c   1.000
_cell.angle_alpha   90.00
_cell.angle_beta   90.00
_cell.angle_gamma   90.00
#
_symmetry.space_group_name_H-M   'P 1'
#
loop_
_entity.id
_entity.type
_entity.pdbx_description
1 polymer ?
#
loop_
_entity_poly.entity_id
_entity_poly.type
_entity_poly.pdbx_seq_one_letter_code
_entity_poly.pdbx_strand_id
1 'polypeptide(L)'
;MKPTFNHKIWLAGLVIAILLTPVSGEAGAVPPRNGWIEQLTGYVVVQQGAALVNGEPVMFDLYRDQLTLVRRSYENSDQQGTYTAMNRFMDMLETREGGIGAKAADAIWDYCYEVTPPVLHDVKRHKQWWDKTVNWKKFFWKE
;
A
#
# COMPACT_ATOMS: atom_id res chain seq x y z
N MET A 1 13.90 67.04 -25.92
CA MET A 1 15.02 66.09 -26.09
C MET A 1 14.79 64.91 -25.17
N LYS A 2 14.67 63.69 -25.71
CA LYS A 2 14.51 62.45 -24.93
C LYS A 2 15.88 61.85 -24.64
N PRO A 3 16.17 61.43 -23.41
CA PRO A 3 17.14 60.38 -23.16
C PRO A 3 16.40 59.08 -22.80
N THR A 4 16.56 58.07 -23.65
CA THR A 4 16.18 56.68 -23.38
C THR A 4 17.35 55.98 -22.67
N PHE A 5 17.16 55.52 -21.43
CA PHE A 5 18.01 54.50 -20.83
C PHE A 5 17.10 53.47 -20.12
N ASN A 6 16.94 52.33 -20.76
CA ASN A 6 16.23 51.18 -20.22
C ASN A 6 17.20 50.36 -19.35
N HIS A 7 17.05 50.44 -18.04
CA HIS A 7 17.69 49.55 -17.08
C HIS A 7 16.75 48.39 -16.75
N LYS A 8 16.65 47.41 -17.65
CA LYS A 8 15.96 46.15 -17.36
C LYS A 8 17.01 45.08 -17.02
N ILE A 9 17.35 45.08 -15.74
CA ILE A 9 17.56 43.93 -14.85
C ILE A 9 17.97 42.64 -15.56
N TRP A 10 19.25 42.29 -15.38
CA TRP A 10 19.81 40.97 -15.57
C TRP A 10 19.19 39.98 -14.59
N LEU A 11 18.60 38.88 -15.08
CA LEU A 11 18.47 37.64 -14.31
C LEU A 11 18.88 36.46 -15.20
N ALA A 12 19.91 35.79 -14.73
CA ALA A 12 20.59 34.65 -15.33
C ALA A 12 19.64 33.45 -15.48
N GLY A 13 19.48 32.97 -16.71
CA GLY A 13 18.94 31.63 -16.97
C GLY A 13 20.04 30.61 -16.78
N LEU A 14 20.17 30.07 -15.56
CA LEU A 14 21.02 28.91 -15.27
C LEU A 14 20.28 27.66 -15.77
N VAL A 15 20.64 27.19 -16.96
CA VAL A 15 20.23 25.86 -17.45
C VAL A 15 21.10 24.83 -16.75
N ILE A 16 20.58 24.19 -15.70
CA ILE A 16 21.18 22.99 -15.12
C ILE A 16 20.78 21.82 -16.01
N ALA A 17 21.65 21.46 -16.95
CA ALA A 17 21.61 20.16 -17.61
C ALA A 17 22.06 19.11 -16.57
N ILE A 18 21.10 18.39 -15.98
CA ILE A 18 21.43 17.18 -15.20
C ILE A 18 21.83 16.11 -16.20
N LEU A 19 23.14 15.95 -16.35
CA LEU A 19 23.80 14.84 -17.01
C LEU A 19 23.34 13.53 -16.39
N LEU A 20 22.60 12.73 -17.16
CA LEU A 20 22.38 11.31 -16.90
C LEU A 20 23.71 10.59 -17.13
N THR A 21 24.55 10.50 -16.10
CA THR A 21 25.61 9.50 -16.07
C THR A 21 24.99 8.15 -15.71
N PRO A 22 25.17 7.09 -16.52
CA PRO A 22 24.87 5.75 -16.06
C PRO A 22 25.95 5.38 -15.03
N VAL A 23 25.61 5.46 -13.74
CA VAL A 23 26.41 4.81 -12.72
C VAL A 23 26.33 3.30 -12.98
N SER A 24 27.37 2.75 -13.59
CA SER A 24 27.61 1.31 -13.59
C SER A 24 28.02 0.91 -12.19
N GLY A 25 27.02 0.79 -11.32
CA GLY A 25 27.13 0.06 -10.07
C GLY A 25 26.60 -1.33 -10.34
N GLU A 26 27.47 -2.33 -10.36
CA GLU A 26 27.11 -3.73 -10.17
C GLU A 26 26.64 -3.92 -8.72
N ALA A 27 25.53 -3.27 -8.36
CA ALA A 27 24.71 -3.71 -7.26
C ALA A 27 23.85 -4.82 -7.84
N GLY A 28 24.08 -6.05 -7.41
CA GLY A 28 23.28 -7.20 -7.82
C GLY A 28 21.82 -6.81 -7.85
N ALA A 29 21.22 -6.84 -9.05
CA ALA A 29 19.85 -6.44 -9.25
C ALA A 29 18.99 -7.32 -8.34
N VAL A 30 18.59 -6.78 -7.19
CA VAL A 30 17.51 -7.33 -6.40
C VAL A 30 16.34 -7.37 -7.39
N PRO A 31 15.80 -8.55 -7.73
CA PRO A 31 14.66 -8.61 -8.65
C PRO A 31 13.61 -7.65 -8.11
N PRO A 32 12.90 -6.88 -8.97
CA PRO A 32 11.95 -5.90 -8.50
C PRO A 32 11.02 -6.62 -7.52
N ARG A 33 11.14 -6.30 -6.23
CA ARG A 33 10.12 -6.66 -5.26
C ARG A 33 8.86 -6.11 -5.90
N ASN A 34 7.95 -7.00 -6.20
CA ASN A 34 6.70 -6.85 -6.94
C ASN A 34 5.73 -5.78 -6.37
N GLY A 35 6.22 -4.85 -5.52
CA GLY A 35 5.57 -3.65 -5.03
C GLY A 35 4.30 -3.91 -4.23
N TRP A 36 3.97 -5.18 -3.98
CA TRP A 36 2.69 -5.59 -3.43
C TRP A 36 2.50 -5.09 -1.99
N ILE A 37 3.60 -4.97 -1.24
CA ILE A 37 3.58 -4.42 0.13
C ILE A 37 3.27 -2.93 0.08
N GLU A 38 3.89 -2.20 -0.85
CA GLU A 38 3.66 -0.76 -1.05
C GLU A 38 2.24 -0.51 -1.54
N GLN A 39 1.76 -1.32 -2.48
CA GLN A 39 0.38 -1.29 -2.96
C GLN A 39 -0.62 -1.54 -1.82
N LEU A 40 -0.44 -2.63 -1.06
CA LEU A 40 -1.30 -2.96 0.08
C LEU A 40 -1.27 -1.86 1.16
N THR A 41 -0.08 -1.35 1.48
CA THR A 41 0.08 -0.23 2.43
C THR A 41 -0.65 1.01 1.94
N GLY A 42 -0.50 1.37 0.67
CA GLY A 42 -1.20 2.48 0.05
C GLY A 42 -2.72 2.32 0.12
N TYR A 43 -3.22 1.11 -0.13
CA TYR A 43 -4.64 0.81 -0.04
C TYR A 43 -5.20 0.94 1.39
N VAL A 44 -4.46 0.48 2.40
CA VAL A 44 -4.82 0.70 3.82
C VAL A 44 -4.92 2.19 4.14
N VAL A 45 -4.01 3.03 3.63
CA VAL A 45 -4.07 4.49 3.80
C VAL A 45 -5.30 5.10 3.11
N VAL A 46 -5.67 4.62 1.93
CA VAL A 46 -6.91 5.05 1.24
C VAL A 46 -8.14 4.71 2.09
N GLN A 47 -8.21 3.51 2.65
CA GLN A 47 -9.31 3.10 3.52
C GLN A 47 -9.36 3.89 4.83
N GLN A 48 -8.19 4.21 5.40
CA GLN A 48 -8.08 5.12 6.53
C GLN A 48 -8.64 6.51 6.21
N GLY A 49 -8.30 7.06 5.04
CA GLY A 49 -8.83 8.35 4.59
C GLY A 49 -10.36 8.33 4.43
N ALA A 50 -10.90 7.26 3.86
CA ALA A 50 -12.35 7.08 3.73
C ALA A 50 -13.06 6.98 5.10
N ALA A 51 -12.49 6.23 6.04
CA ALA A 51 -13.02 6.10 7.39
C ALA A 51 -13.01 7.44 8.15
N LEU A 52 -11.94 8.22 8.00
CA LEU A 52 -11.82 9.55 8.61
C LEU A 52 -12.90 10.51 8.11
N VAL A 53 -13.18 10.51 6.80
CA VAL A 53 -14.25 11.33 6.21
C VAL A 53 -15.63 10.93 6.75
N ASN A 54 -15.83 9.65 7.06
CA ASN A 54 -17.08 9.14 7.63
C ASN A 54 -17.18 9.30 9.17
N GLY A 55 -16.15 9.86 9.82
CA GLY A 55 -16.13 10.05 11.28
C GLY A 55 -16.00 8.76 12.08
N GLU A 56 -15.42 7.71 11.50
CA GLU A 56 -15.23 6.41 12.18
C GLU A 56 -13.94 6.44 13.02
N PRO A 57 -14.00 6.28 14.36
CA PRO A 57 -12.81 6.20 15.20
C PRO A 57 -12.14 4.83 15.03
N VAL A 58 -11.08 4.75 14.22
CA VAL A 58 -10.41 3.48 13.88
C VAL A 58 -8.89 3.58 14.09
N MET A 59 -8.31 2.55 14.70
CA MET A 59 -6.87 2.43 14.92
C MET A 59 -6.13 1.83 13.71
N PHE A 60 -6.16 2.53 12.56
CA PHE A 60 -5.45 2.09 11.34
C PHE A 60 -3.93 1.95 11.52
N ASP A 61 -3.37 2.59 12.54
CA ASP A 61 -1.96 2.50 12.90
C ASP A 61 -1.52 1.04 13.14
N LEU A 62 -2.35 0.24 13.80
CA LEU A 62 -2.07 -1.18 14.05
C LEU A 62 -1.82 -1.97 12.76
N TYR A 63 -2.62 -1.70 11.73
CA TYR A 63 -2.51 -2.35 10.43
C TYR A 63 -1.25 -1.94 9.68
N ARG A 64 -0.88 -0.64 9.73
CA ARG A 64 0.36 -0.16 9.10
C ARG A 64 1.61 -0.66 9.81
N ASP A 65 1.58 -0.76 11.13
CA ASP A 65 2.67 -1.32 11.93
C ASP A 65 2.88 -2.80 11.60
N GLN A 66 1.79 -3.55 11.47
CA GLN A 66 1.86 -4.94 11.04
C GLN A 66 2.41 -5.08 9.61
N LEU A 67 2.02 -4.21 8.67
CA LEU A 67 2.61 -4.21 7.32
C LEU A 67 4.08 -3.81 7.31
N THR A 68 4.54 -3.02 8.29
CA THR A 68 5.96 -2.73 8.49
C THR A 68 6.73 -3.98 8.90
N LEU A 69 6.12 -4.87 9.71
CA LEU A 69 6.70 -6.18 10.04
C LEU A 69 6.76 -7.09 8.81
N VAL A 70 5.68 -7.14 8.01
CA VAL A 70 5.64 -7.88 6.75
C VAL A 70 6.77 -7.42 5.81
N ARG A 71 6.93 -6.10 5.65
CA ARG A 71 8.03 -5.50 4.86
C ARG A 71 9.37 -5.96 5.38
N ARG A 72 9.64 -5.78 6.68
CA ARG A 72 10.94 -6.13 7.28
C ARG A 72 11.30 -7.60 7.05
N SER A 73 10.38 -8.53 7.29
CA SER A 73 10.63 -9.96 7.03
C SER A 73 10.89 -10.23 5.55
N TYR A 74 10.10 -9.61 4.66
CA TYR A 74 10.24 -9.81 3.22
C TYR A 74 11.56 -9.25 2.68
N GLU A 75 11.99 -8.09 3.16
CA GLU A 75 13.26 -7.48 2.79
C GLU A 75 14.47 -8.30 3.25
N ASN A 76 14.33 -9.01 4.38
CA ASN A 76 15.33 -9.93 4.91
C ASN A 76 15.30 -11.32 4.24
N SER A 77 14.47 -11.54 3.22
CA SER A 77 14.25 -12.85 2.59
C SER A 77 13.78 -13.95 3.58
N ASP A 78 13.17 -13.56 4.69
CA ASP A 78 12.59 -14.46 5.68
C ASP A 78 11.17 -14.84 5.25
N GLN A 79 11.07 -15.85 4.38
CA GLN A 79 9.79 -16.29 3.82
C GLN A 79 8.80 -16.74 4.90
N GLN A 80 9.26 -17.46 5.93
CA GLN A 80 8.39 -17.92 7.02
C GLN A 80 7.92 -16.75 7.88
N GLY A 81 8.81 -15.79 8.18
CA GLY A 81 8.43 -14.57 8.88
C GLY A 81 7.44 -13.73 8.10
N THR A 82 7.63 -13.57 6.79
CA THR A 82 6.66 -12.89 5.92
C THR A 82 5.32 -13.59 5.93
N TYR A 83 5.30 -14.92 5.79
CA TYR A 83 4.08 -15.72 5.86
C TYR A 83 3.34 -15.54 7.19
N THR A 84 4.05 -15.64 8.31
CA THR A 84 3.47 -15.48 9.65
C THR A 84 2.94 -14.07 9.86
N ALA A 85 3.72 -13.04 9.51
CA ALA A 85 3.31 -11.64 9.66
C ALA A 85 2.11 -11.29 8.76
N MET A 86 2.07 -11.82 7.54
CA MET A 86 0.96 -11.57 6.62
C MET A 86 -0.32 -12.25 7.08
N ASN A 87 -0.23 -13.49 7.58
CA ASN A 87 -1.40 -14.15 8.15
C ASN A 87 -1.89 -13.45 9.42
N ARG A 88 -1.00 -12.90 10.25
CA ARG A 88 -1.41 -12.07 11.39
C ARG A 88 -2.12 -10.79 10.96
N PHE A 89 -1.65 -10.13 9.90
CA PHE A 89 -2.34 -8.97 9.33
C PHE A 89 -3.78 -9.32 8.93
N MET A 90 -3.97 -10.46 8.29
CA MET A 90 -5.30 -10.96 7.97
C MET A 90 -6.12 -11.29 9.22
N ASP A 91 -5.54 -11.90 10.26
CA ASP A 91 -6.27 -12.16 11.51
C ASP A 91 -6.80 -10.86 12.16
N MET A 92 -6.05 -9.77 12.06
CA MET A 92 -6.48 -8.44 12.54
C MET A 92 -7.71 -7.95 11.77
N LEU A 93 -7.74 -8.14 10.44
CA LEU A 93 -8.90 -7.78 9.61
C LEU A 93 -10.12 -8.63 9.96
N GLU A 94 -9.95 -9.95 10.12
CA GLU A 94 -11.04 -10.87 10.46
C GLU A 94 -11.66 -10.54 11.83
N THR A 95 -10.82 -10.24 12.82
CA THR A 95 -11.24 -9.88 14.18
C THR A 95 -11.63 -8.40 14.32
N ARG A 96 -11.45 -7.61 13.25
CA ARG A 96 -11.67 -6.15 13.22
C ARG A 96 -10.93 -5.44 14.35
N GLU A 97 -9.68 -5.84 14.57
CA GLU A 97 -8.83 -5.32 15.63
C GLU A 97 -8.72 -3.79 15.51
N GLY A 98 -8.75 -3.08 16.64
CA GLY A 98 -8.72 -1.62 16.64
C GLY A 98 -10.00 -0.94 16.14
N GLY A 99 -11.09 -1.71 15.95
CA GLY A 99 -12.42 -1.17 15.66
C GLY A 99 -12.66 -0.80 14.21
N ILE A 100 -11.92 -1.38 13.25
CA ILE A 100 -12.12 -1.12 11.82
C ILE A 100 -13.54 -1.48 11.38
N GLY A 101 -14.16 -0.59 10.61
CA GLY A 101 -15.47 -0.81 10.03
C GLY A 101 -15.45 -2.04 9.10
N ALA A 102 -16.54 -2.83 9.11
CA ALA A 102 -16.65 -4.05 8.31
C ALA A 102 -16.33 -3.80 6.83
N LYS A 103 -16.88 -2.72 6.26
CA LYS A 103 -16.63 -2.35 4.85
C LYS A 103 -15.15 -2.14 4.54
N ALA A 104 -14.42 -1.48 5.44
CA ALA A 104 -12.99 -1.22 5.23
C ALA A 104 -12.17 -2.50 5.42
N ALA A 105 -12.48 -3.30 6.46
CA ALA A 105 -11.82 -4.58 6.70
C ALA A 105 -12.00 -5.52 5.50
N ASP A 106 -13.23 -5.66 5.00
CA ASP A 106 -13.55 -6.51 3.87
C ASP A 106 -12.83 -6.02 2.61
N ALA A 107 -12.86 -4.72 2.31
CA ALA A 107 -12.16 -4.16 1.16
C ALA A 107 -10.63 -4.40 1.21
N ILE A 108 -10.00 -4.28 2.38
CA ILE A 108 -8.57 -4.56 2.54
C ILE A 108 -8.29 -6.05 2.39
N TRP A 109 -9.14 -6.91 2.96
CA TRP A 109 -9.04 -8.35 2.84
C TRP A 109 -9.07 -8.76 1.36
N ASP A 110 -10.05 -8.28 0.60
CA ASP A 110 -10.19 -8.53 -0.83
C ASP A 110 -8.92 -8.11 -1.59
N TYR A 111 -8.39 -6.92 -1.29
CA TYR A 111 -7.17 -6.44 -1.93
C TYR A 111 -5.95 -7.29 -1.59
N CYS A 112 -5.87 -7.87 -0.39
CA CYS A 112 -4.80 -8.82 -0.05
C CYS A 112 -4.83 -10.04 -0.98
N TYR A 113 -6.01 -10.52 -1.38
CA TYR A 113 -6.12 -11.64 -2.31
C TYR A 113 -5.51 -11.32 -3.66
N GLU A 114 -5.72 -10.10 -4.13
CA GLU A 114 -5.32 -9.66 -5.46
C GLU A 114 -3.80 -9.45 -5.55
N VAL A 115 -3.18 -8.85 -4.53
CA VAL A 115 -1.79 -8.39 -4.62
C VAL A 115 -0.78 -9.27 -3.89
N THR A 116 -1.19 -10.00 -2.85
CA THR A 116 -0.26 -10.81 -2.05
C THR A 116 0.07 -12.12 -2.76
N PRO A 117 1.36 -12.45 -2.97
CA PRO A 117 1.74 -13.75 -3.51
C PRO A 117 1.12 -14.92 -2.74
N PRO A 118 0.53 -15.92 -3.42
CA PRO A 118 -0.12 -17.07 -2.78
C PRO A 118 0.76 -17.84 -1.78
N VAL A 119 2.07 -17.85 -1.99
CA VAL A 119 3.03 -18.56 -1.13
C VAL A 119 3.29 -17.83 0.20
N LEU A 120 2.81 -16.60 0.36
CA LEU A 120 3.04 -15.74 1.53
C LEU A 120 1.81 -15.60 2.44
N HIS A 121 0.72 -16.32 2.16
CA HIS A 121 -0.46 -16.32 3.03
C HIS A 121 -1.30 -17.59 2.86
N ASP A 122 -2.22 -17.86 3.80
CA ASP A 122 -3.16 -18.98 3.67
C ASP A 122 -4.33 -18.62 2.73
N VAL A 123 -4.18 -18.98 1.46
CA VAL A 123 -5.19 -18.77 0.41
C VAL A 123 -6.49 -19.52 0.70
N LYS A 124 -6.42 -20.71 1.32
CA LYS A 124 -7.61 -21.49 1.63
C LYS A 124 -8.42 -20.79 2.70
N ARG A 125 -7.76 -20.30 3.75
CA ARG A 125 -8.37 -19.48 4.79
C ARG A 125 -8.96 -18.20 4.21
N HIS A 126 -8.24 -17.55 3.30
CA HIS A 126 -8.72 -16.38 2.57
C HIS A 126 -10.10 -16.64 1.95
N LYS A 127 -10.20 -17.72 1.15
CA LYS A 127 -11.43 -18.12 0.46
C LYS A 127 -12.55 -18.50 1.44
N GLN A 128 -12.23 -19.23 2.50
CA GLN A 128 -13.24 -19.63 3.49
C GLN A 128 -13.85 -18.45 4.24
N TRP A 129 -13.08 -17.40 4.50
CA TRP A 129 -13.60 -16.18 5.09
C TRP A 129 -14.58 -15.50 4.13
N TRP A 130 -14.21 -15.36 2.85
CA TRP A 130 -15.08 -14.78 1.81
C TRP A 130 -16.43 -15.51 1.73
N ASP A 131 -16.42 -16.84 1.72
CA ASP A 131 -17.63 -17.65 1.67
C ASP A 131 -18.55 -17.43 2.89
N LYS A 132 -18.01 -16.99 4.04
CA LYS A 132 -18.77 -16.69 5.27
C LYS A 132 -19.27 -15.25 5.33
N THR A 133 -18.47 -14.29 4.88
CA THR A 133 -18.73 -12.86 5.10
C THR A 133 -19.47 -12.20 3.94
N VAL A 134 -19.26 -12.68 2.72
CA VAL A 134 -19.88 -12.12 1.52
C VAL A 134 -21.27 -12.72 1.32
N ASN A 135 -22.30 -11.87 1.37
CA ASN A 135 -23.63 -12.26 0.93
C ASN A 135 -23.69 -12.26 -0.60
N TRP A 136 -23.35 -13.40 -1.19
CA TRP A 136 -23.37 -13.62 -2.64
C TRP A 136 -24.70 -13.22 -3.31
N LYS A 137 -25.84 -13.32 -2.61
CA LYS A 137 -27.15 -12.92 -3.16
C LYS A 137 -27.25 -11.41 -3.42
N LYS A 138 -26.45 -10.56 -2.76
CA LYS A 138 -26.44 -9.11 -3.01
C LYS A 138 -25.68 -8.71 -4.28
N PHE A 139 -24.78 -9.56 -4.77
CA PHE A 139 -23.97 -9.29 -5.98
C PHE A 139 -24.65 -9.73 -7.28
N PHE A 140 -25.52 -10.75 -7.22
CA PHE A 140 -26.15 -11.34 -8.41
C PHE A 140 -27.62 -10.94 -8.66
N TRP A 141 -28.22 -10.08 -7.82
CA TRP A 141 -29.61 -9.62 -7.95
C TRP A 141 -29.78 -8.11 -7.77
N LYS A 142 -29.12 -7.34 -8.61
CA LYS A 142 -29.59 -6.01 -9.02
C LYS A 142 -29.78 -6.04 -10.53
N GLU A 143 -30.94 -6.53 -10.95
CA GLU A 143 -31.52 -6.20 -12.26
C GLU A 143 -32.19 -4.82 -12.17
#